data_AF-A0A1J5T404-F1
#
_entry.id   AF-A0A1J5T404-F1
#
_cell.length_a   1.000
_cell.length_b   1.000
_cell.length_c   1.000
_cell.angle_alpha   90.00
_cell.angle_beta   90.00
_cell.angle_gamma   90.00
#
_symmetry.space_group_name_H-M   'P 1'
#
loop_
_entity.id
_entity.type
_entity.pdbx_description
1 polymer ?
#
loop_
_entity_poly.entity_id
_entity_poly.type
_entity_poly.pdbx_seq_one_letter_code
_entity_poly.pdbx_strand_id
1 'polypeptide(L)'
;MSDSLKTYPLPYPFPDGRVWAAIRNGIVVNMVYMDHLPDDMEFQAYRQQSRGALAKEGEVWTGAVKTGRFVPQFESRDVRHTSKLNAAREVRA
;
A
#
# COMPACT_ATOMS: atom_id res chain seq x y z
N MET A 1 8.24 -22.09 8.78
CA MET A 1 8.19 -22.04 7.31
C MET A 1 8.71 -20.67 6.90
N SER A 2 9.77 -20.63 6.12
CA SER A 2 10.41 -19.38 5.70
C SER A 2 9.46 -18.66 4.75
N ASP A 3 8.79 -17.61 5.23
CA ASP A 3 8.04 -16.70 4.35
C ASP A 3 9.08 -16.02 3.45
N SER A 4 9.35 -16.64 2.29
CA SER A 4 10.11 -16.00 1.24
C SER A 4 9.40 -14.68 0.93
N LEU A 5 10.07 -13.56 1.19
CA LEU A 5 9.56 -12.22 0.86
C LEU A 5 9.09 -12.23 -0.59
N LYS A 6 7.77 -12.25 -0.78
CA LYS A 6 7.16 -12.31 -2.11
C LYS A 6 7.46 -10.99 -2.80
N THR A 7 8.43 -10.99 -3.69
CA THR A 7 8.75 -9.82 -4.51
C THR A 7 7.97 -9.88 -5.82
N TYR A 8 7.60 -8.72 -6.34
CA TYR A 8 6.88 -8.61 -7.60
C TYR A 8 7.76 -7.89 -8.61
N PRO A 9 7.99 -8.49 -9.80
CA PRO A 9 8.74 -7.83 -10.86
C PRO A 9 7.95 -6.61 -11.35
N LEU A 10 8.67 -5.53 -11.69
CA LEU A 10 8.09 -4.34 -12.27
C LEU A 10 8.27 -4.36 -13.79
N PRO A 11 7.31 -3.82 -14.56
CA PRO A 11 7.38 -3.84 -16.03
C PRO A 11 8.52 -2.97 -16.59
N TYR A 12 9.00 -1.99 -15.81
CA TYR A 12 10.07 -1.05 -16.17
C TYR A 12 10.92 -0.78 -14.92
N PRO A 13 12.16 -0.26 -15.06
CA PRO A 13 12.94 0.19 -13.92
C PRO A 13 12.29 1.41 -13.28
N PHE A 14 11.76 1.22 -12.07
CA PHE A 14 11.21 2.30 -11.24
C PHE A 14 12.24 2.72 -10.19
N PRO A 15 12.30 4.02 -9.83
CA PRO A 15 13.18 4.48 -8.76
C PRO A 15 12.79 3.85 -7.43
N ASP A 16 13.78 3.62 -6.58
CA ASP A 16 13.55 3.13 -5.23
C ASP A 16 12.72 4.15 -4.43
N GLY A 17 11.78 3.66 -3.61
CA GLY A 17 10.90 4.53 -2.84
C GLY A 17 9.69 3.81 -2.25
N ARG A 18 9.00 4.47 -1.30
CA ARG A 18 7.79 3.91 -0.67
C ARG A 18 6.60 4.12 -1.59
N VAL A 19 5.81 3.06 -1.78
CA VAL A 19 4.68 3.08 -2.72
C VAL A 19 3.46 2.37 -2.15
N TRP A 20 2.28 2.80 -2.62
CA TRP A 20 1.11 1.94 -2.69
C TRP A 20 1.07 1.30 -4.07
N ALA A 21 0.89 -0.01 -4.14
CA ALA A 21 0.84 -0.75 -5.40
C ALA A 21 -0.51 -1.47 -5.54
N ALA A 22 -1.09 -1.43 -6.74
CA ALA A 22 -2.21 -2.28 -7.12
C ALA A 22 -1.67 -3.60 -7.69
N ILE A 23 -2.11 -4.71 -7.12
CA ILE A 23 -1.71 -6.06 -7.54
C ILE A 23 -2.92 -6.81 -8.08
N ARG A 24 -2.78 -7.34 -9.30
CA ARG A 24 -3.80 -8.18 -9.95
C ARG A 24 -3.15 -9.44 -10.49
N ASN A 25 -3.68 -10.60 -10.14
CA ASN A 25 -3.14 -11.91 -10.55
C ASN A 25 -1.65 -12.09 -10.23
N GLY A 26 -1.18 -11.50 -9.13
CA GLY A 26 0.22 -11.57 -8.72
C GLY A 26 1.18 -10.70 -9.55
N ILE A 27 0.67 -9.71 -10.27
CA ILE A 27 1.44 -8.73 -11.06
C ILE A 27 1.13 -7.33 -10.54
N VAL A 28 2.14 -6.48 -10.39
CA VAL A 28 1.94 -5.05 -10.09
C VAL A 28 1.45 -4.36 -11.36
N VAL A 29 0.22 -3.85 -11.34
CA VAL A 29 -0.42 -3.20 -12.49
C VAL A 29 -0.30 -1.68 -12.43
N ASN A 30 -0.22 -1.11 -11.24
CA ASN A 30 -0.06 0.34 -11.03
C ASN A 30 0.57 0.62 -9.66
N MET A 31 1.19 1.79 -9.48
CA MET A 31 1.81 2.21 -8.24
C MET A 31 1.79 3.74 -8.07
N VAL A 32 1.71 4.19 -6.82
CA VAL A 32 1.79 5.61 -6.43
C VAL A 32 2.81 5.77 -5.33
N TYR A 33 3.76 6.68 -5.50
CA TYR A 33 4.77 6.98 -4.49
C TYR A 33 4.19 7.81 -3.35
N MET A 34 4.54 7.44 -2.12
CA MET A 34 4.09 8.11 -0.90
C MET A 34 4.79 9.45 -0.68
N ASP A 35 6.01 9.58 -1.20
CA ASP A 35 6.88 10.74 -0.95
C ASP A 35 6.59 11.92 -1.90
N HIS A 36 5.72 11.72 -2.90
CA HIS A 36 5.29 12.75 -3.86
C HIS A 36 3.94 13.34 -3.45
N LEU A 37 3.89 13.94 -2.27
CA LEU A 37 2.70 14.63 -1.78
C LEU A 37 2.52 15.96 -2.54
N PRO A 38 1.35 16.26 -3.12
CA PRO A 38 1.07 17.58 -3.69
C PRO A 38 1.17 18.68 -2.64
N ASP A 39 1.72 19.84 -3.00
CA ASP A 39 2.00 20.96 -2.08
C ASP A 39 0.78 21.43 -1.26
N ASP A 40 -0.43 21.30 -1.83
CA ASP A 40 -1.70 21.76 -1.23
C ASP A 40 -2.56 20.61 -0.66
N MET A 41 -2.02 19.41 -0.47
CA MET A 41 -2.79 18.24 -0.05
C MET A 41 -2.27 17.62 1.25
N GLU A 42 -3.17 17.44 2.21
CA GLU A 42 -2.89 16.68 3.42
C GLU A 42 -2.58 15.21 3.11
N PHE A 43 -1.57 14.65 3.80
CA PHE A 43 -1.12 13.27 3.58
C PHE A 43 -2.27 12.25 3.70
N GLN A 44 -3.20 12.45 4.64
CA GLN A 44 -4.34 11.54 4.81
C GLN A 44 -5.31 11.59 3.62
N ALA A 45 -5.57 12.77 3.07
CA ALA A 45 -6.40 12.93 1.88
C ALA A 45 -5.71 12.30 0.66
N TYR A 46 -4.42 12.57 0.48
CA TYR A 46 -3.61 11.96 -0.58
C TYR A 46 -3.58 10.44 -0.51
N ARG A 47 -3.40 9.89 0.71
CA ARG A 47 -3.44 8.44 0.97
C ARG A 47 -4.80 7.85 0.59
N GLN A 48 -5.90 8.46 1.03
CA GLN A 48 -7.24 7.95 0.72
C GLN A 48 -7.53 8.00 -0.78
N GLN A 49 -7.24 9.11 -1.44
CA GLN A 49 -7.47 9.29 -2.87
C GLN A 49 -6.62 8.32 -3.70
N SER A 50 -5.33 8.22 -3.41
CA SER A 50 -4.40 7.33 -4.12
C SER A 50 -4.79 5.86 -3.96
N ARG A 51 -5.09 5.43 -2.73
CA ARG A 51 -5.54 4.05 -2.48
C ARG A 51 -6.91 3.77 -3.11
N GLY A 52 -7.81 4.74 -3.11
CA GLY A 52 -9.12 4.64 -3.76
C GLY A 52 -9.02 4.50 -5.29
N ALA A 53 -8.06 5.19 -5.92
CA ALA A 53 -7.76 5.02 -7.34
C ALA A 53 -7.19 3.62 -7.63
N LEU A 54 -6.16 3.21 -6.89
CA LEU A 54 -5.51 1.89 -7.06
C LEU A 54 -6.46 0.71 -6.81
N ALA A 55 -7.42 0.84 -5.90
CA ALA A 55 -8.39 -0.20 -5.57
C ALA A 55 -9.32 -0.56 -6.75
N LYS A 56 -9.44 0.33 -7.75
CA LYS A 56 -10.20 0.04 -8.98
C LYS A 56 -9.47 -0.95 -9.91
N GLU A 57 -8.15 -1.08 -9.73
CA GLU A 57 -7.29 -1.85 -10.63
C GLU A 57 -6.85 -3.19 -10.05
N GLY A 58 -6.78 -3.31 -8.72
CA GLY A 58 -6.39 -4.54 -8.05
C GLY A 58 -6.41 -4.44 -6.53
N GLU A 59 -5.87 -5.47 -5.86
CA GLU A 59 -5.68 -5.43 -4.42
C GLU A 59 -4.57 -4.42 -4.08
N VAL A 60 -4.83 -3.48 -3.18
CA VAL A 60 -3.88 -2.42 -2.84
C VAL A 60 -2.98 -2.86 -1.69
N TRP A 61 -1.68 -2.86 -1.95
CA TRP A 61 -0.64 -3.26 -1.01
C TRP A 61 0.28 -2.08 -0.72
N THR A 62 0.76 -2.00 0.53
CA THR A 62 1.81 -1.07 0.93
C THR A 62 3.17 -1.74 0.75
N GLY A 63 4.21 -1.00 0.34
CA GLY A 63 5.56 -1.54 0.24
C GLY A 63 6.57 -0.53 -0.26
N ALA A 64 7.66 -1.04 -0.80
CA ALA A 64 8.72 -0.24 -1.39
C ALA A 64 9.21 -0.84 -2.70
N VAL A 65 9.58 0.03 -3.64
CA VAL A 65 10.44 -0.36 -4.76
C VAL A 65 11.87 -0.44 -4.24
N LYS A 66 12.53 -1.58 -4.45
CA LYS A 66 13.94 -1.82 -4.17
C LYS A 66 14.54 -2.58 -5.33
N THR A 67 15.63 -2.06 -5.88
CA THR A 67 16.40 -2.70 -6.97
C THR A 67 15.51 -3.14 -8.15
N GLY A 68 14.55 -2.29 -8.52
CA GLY A 68 13.59 -2.55 -9.62
C GLY A 68 12.51 -3.58 -9.31
N ARG A 69 12.32 -3.95 -8.03
CA ARG A 69 11.28 -4.90 -7.58
C ARG A 69 10.39 -4.25 -6.55
N PHE A 70 9.11 -4.56 -6.59
CA PHE A 70 8.20 -4.22 -5.49
C PHE A 70 8.35 -5.26 -4.37
N VAL A 71 8.69 -4.77 -3.18
CA VAL A 71 8.81 -5.52 -1.95
C VAL A 71 7.65 -5.11 -1.05
N PRO A 72 6.63 -5.97 -0.87
CA PRO A 72 5.50 -5.65 -0.02
C PRO A 72 5.96 -5.54 1.42
N GLN A 73 5.58 -4.43 2.05
CA GLN A 73 5.57 -4.33 3.49
C GLN A 73 4.12 -4.49 3.87
N PHE A 74 3.73 -5.71 4.22
CA PHE A 74 2.42 -5.92 4.81
C PHE A 74 2.35 -5.02 6.04
N GLU A 75 1.62 -3.90 5.93
CA GLU A 75 0.94 -3.34 7.10
C GLU A 75 0.23 -4.56 7.68
N SER A 76 0.70 -4.98 8.85
CA SER A 76 0.47 -6.29 9.44
C SER A 76 -0.97 -6.76 9.21
N ARG A 77 -1.13 -8.06 9.00
CA ARG A 77 -2.40 -8.80 8.90
C ARG A 77 -3.40 -8.55 10.06
N ASP A 78 -3.16 -7.62 10.97
CA ASP A 78 -3.99 -7.25 12.11
C ASP A 78 -5.27 -6.48 11.76
N VAL A 79 -5.51 -6.09 10.50
CA VAL A 79 -6.78 -5.41 10.12
C VAL A 79 -7.76 -6.33 9.36
N ARG A 80 -7.47 -7.63 9.21
CA ARG A 80 -8.42 -8.57 8.58
C ARG A 80 -8.88 -9.72 9.47
N HIS A 81 -8.62 -9.70 10.77
CA HIS A 81 -9.13 -10.75 11.66
C HIS A 81 -9.52 -10.29 13.08
N THR A 82 -10.27 -9.19 13.18
CA THR A 82 -11.15 -8.95 14.33
C THR A 82 -12.58 -8.78 13.85
N SER A 83 -13.16 -9.88 13.38
CA SER A 83 -14.57 -10.15 13.64
C SER A 83 -14.75 -10.28 15.15
N LYS A 84 -14.83 -9.14 15.85
CA LYS A 84 -15.48 -8.90 17.14
C LYS A 84 -15.08 -7.51 17.63
N LEU A 85 -16.11 -6.69 17.86
CA LEU A 85 -16.21 -5.65 18.88
C LEU A 85 -14.90 -4.98 19.30
N ASN A 86 -14.77 -3.68 19.02
CA ASN A 86 -14.73 -2.72 20.12
C ASN A 86 -14.97 -1.30 19.63
N ALA A 87 -15.94 -0.68 20.28
CA ALA A 87 -16.21 0.73 20.30
C ALA A 87 -14.92 1.56 20.45
N ALA A 88 -14.52 2.26 19.39
CA ALA A 88 -13.74 3.47 19.52
C ALA A 88 -14.70 4.60 19.94
N ARG A 89 -15.09 4.55 21.21
CA ARG A 89 -15.80 5.63 21.89
C ARG A 89 -14.82 6.79 22.00
N GLU A 90 -15.20 7.96 21.46
CA GLU A 90 -14.49 9.22 21.64
C GLU A 90 -14.16 9.42 23.13
N VAL A 91 -12.88 9.56 23.45
CA VAL A 91 -12.45 10.17 24.71
C VAL A 91 -12.37 11.67 24.41
N ARG A 92 -13.46 12.39 24.71
CA ARG A 92 -13.37 13.84 24.96
C ARG A 92 -12.67 14.04 26.32
N ALA A 93 -11.88 15.11 26.37
CA ALA A 93 -11.18 15.62 27.54
C ALA A 93 -12.08 15.77 28.78
#